data_AF-A0ABD7HI62-F1
#
_entry.id   AF-A0ABD7HI62-F1
#
_cell.length_a   1.000
_cell.length_b   1.000
_cell.length_c   1.000
_cell.angle_alpha   90.00
_cell.angle_beta   90.00
_cell.angle_gamma   90.00
#
_symmetry.space_group_name_H-M   'P 1'
#
loop_
_entity.id
_entity.type
_entity.pdbx_description
1 polymer ?
#
loop_
_entity_poly.entity_id
_entity_poly.type
_entity_poly.pdbx_seq_one_letter_code
_entity_poly.pdbx_strand_id
1 'polypeptide(L)'
;MKRAQPQLDPPRLELAAGLYEMAAWQLDVFLDDAAGYSISPQDAASLQALVDLMRWQGEGYRRYAVKMRADDEMVDAYFAGEVVAPNTAAAFEASITRPEHPPFPQRSKAIDYQLLRPVRDLLEEAHTVLSHGSRPAMAYAAKQAAALYSWCHPPLSV
;
A
#
# COMPACT_ATOMS: atom_id res chain seq x y z
N MET A 1 9.20 -33.86 -11.84
CA MET A 1 8.03 -32.95 -11.68
C MET A 1 8.51 -31.64 -11.10
N LYS A 2 8.38 -30.51 -11.81
CA LYS A 2 8.60 -29.19 -11.20
C LYS A 2 7.46 -28.96 -10.21
N ARG A 3 7.77 -28.71 -8.93
CA ARG A 3 6.76 -28.29 -7.95
C ARG A 3 6.10 -27.02 -8.49
N ALA A 4 4.77 -26.95 -8.45
CA ALA A 4 4.05 -25.71 -8.68
C ALA A 4 4.62 -24.68 -7.69
N GLN A 5 5.13 -23.55 -8.21
CA GLN A 5 5.56 -22.47 -7.34
C GLN A 5 4.30 -21.85 -6.72
N PRO A 6 4.27 -21.63 -5.40
CA PRO A 6 3.14 -20.98 -4.78
C PRO A 6 2.97 -19.57 -5.37
N GLN A 7 1.74 -19.20 -5.70
CA GLN A 7 1.43 -17.83 -6.09
C GLN A 7 1.53 -16.92 -4.88
N LEU A 8 2.67 -16.26 -4.74
CA LEU A 8 2.98 -15.41 -3.59
C LEU A 8 2.63 -13.95 -3.80
N ASP A 9 2.16 -13.54 -4.99
CA ASP A 9 1.84 -12.14 -5.28
C ASP A 9 0.60 -11.64 -4.52
N PRO A 10 -0.54 -12.37 -4.46
CA PRO A 10 -1.67 -11.98 -3.62
C PRO A 10 -1.31 -11.80 -2.13
N PRO A 11 -0.65 -12.77 -1.45
CA PRO A 11 -0.27 -12.56 -0.05
C PRO A 11 0.79 -11.46 0.15
N ARG A 12 1.65 -11.18 -0.83
CA ARG A 12 2.56 -10.01 -0.78
C ARG A 12 1.81 -8.68 -0.81
N LEU A 13 0.78 -8.56 -1.64
CA LEU A 13 -0.07 -7.38 -1.71
C LEU A 13 -0.83 -7.16 -0.40
N GLU A 14 -1.34 -8.23 0.21
CA GLU A 14 -2.01 -8.14 1.52
C GLU A 14 -1.06 -7.75 2.64
N LEU A 15 0.15 -8.32 2.66
CA LEU A 15 1.18 -7.94 3.62
C LEU A 15 1.54 -6.46 3.45
N ALA A 16 1.78 -5.99 2.22
CA ALA A 16 2.04 -4.59 1.94
C ALA A 16 0.86 -3.68 2.36
N ALA A 17 -0.38 -4.13 2.17
CA ALA A 17 -1.56 -3.39 2.65
C ALA A 17 -1.57 -3.25 4.18
N GLY A 18 -1.22 -4.31 4.91
CA GLY A 18 -1.05 -4.26 6.37
C GLY A 18 0.05 -3.30 6.81
N LEU A 19 1.20 -3.31 6.12
CA LEU A 19 2.31 -2.38 6.40
C LEU A 19 1.91 -0.92 6.15
N TYR A 20 1.12 -0.64 5.10
CA TYR A 20 0.59 0.69 4.82
C TYR A 20 -0.42 1.15 5.89
N GLU A 21 -1.27 0.24 6.39
CA GLU A 21 -2.20 0.55 7.47
C GLU A 21 -1.46 0.82 8.78
N MET A 22 -0.43 0.04 9.10
CA MET A 22 0.43 0.28 10.26
C MET A 22 1.15 1.63 10.13
N ALA A 23 1.68 1.96 8.95
CA ALA A 23 2.35 3.23 8.68
C ALA A 23 1.39 4.42 8.83
N ALA A 24 0.16 4.29 8.30
CA ALA A 24 -0.90 5.29 8.47
C ALA A 24 -1.25 5.47 9.95
N TRP A 25 -1.41 4.37 10.70
CA TRP A 25 -1.72 4.41 12.12
C TRP A 25 -0.63 5.11 12.96
N GLN A 26 0.65 4.89 12.65
CA GLN A 26 1.74 5.62 13.31
C GLN A 26 1.63 7.14 13.10
N LEU A 27 1.24 7.56 11.91
CA LEU A 27 1.02 8.97 11.60
C LEU A 27 -0.23 9.53 12.29
N ASP A 28 -1.32 8.76 12.38
CA ASP A 28 -2.51 9.16 13.13
C ASP A 28 -2.16 9.45 14.61
N VAL A 29 -1.34 8.61 15.24
CA VAL A 29 -0.88 8.83 16.63
C VAL A 29 -0.14 10.16 16.77
N PHE A 30 0.69 10.53 15.79
CA PHE A 30 1.37 11.83 15.81
C PHE A 30 0.41 12.99 15.58
N LEU A 31 -0.62 12.81 14.76
CA LEU A 31 -1.63 13.81 14.48
C LEU A 31 -2.56 14.05 15.66
N ASP A 32 -2.92 13.00 16.41
CA ASP A 32 -3.73 13.09 17.62
C ASP A 32 -3.06 13.92 18.73
N ASP A 33 -1.72 13.89 18.81
CA ASP A 33 -0.91 14.72 19.72
C ASP A 33 0.05 15.67 18.97
N ALA A 34 -0.44 16.31 17.90
CA ALA A 34 0.37 17.18 17.06
C ALA A 34 1.09 18.28 17.86
N ALA A 35 0.47 18.81 18.91
CA ALA A 35 1.07 19.80 19.79
C ALA A 35 2.24 19.24 20.60
N GLY A 36 2.12 18.02 21.16
CA GLY A 36 3.20 17.33 21.87
C GLY A 36 4.40 17.03 20.99
N TYR A 37 4.17 16.76 19.70
CA TYR A 37 5.22 16.53 18.69
C TYR A 37 5.71 17.80 17.99
N SER A 38 5.27 19.00 18.40
CA SER A 38 5.63 20.28 17.75
C SER A 38 5.31 20.34 16.24
N ILE A 39 4.26 19.66 15.81
CA ILE A 39 3.83 19.61 14.40
C ILE A 39 2.98 20.84 14.09
N SER A 40 3.37 21.62 13.09
CA SER A 40 2.59 22.79 12.66
C SER A 40 1.28 22.37 11.97
N PRO A 41 0.23 23.22 11.94
CA PRO A 41 -1.01 22.90 11.24
C PRO A 41 -0.82 22.55 9.75
N GLN A 42 0.14 23.19 9.08
CA GLN A 42 0.46 22.92 7.67
C GLN A 42 1.12 21.54 7.50
N ASP A 43 1.97 21.17 8.44
CA ASP A 43 2.63 19.87 8.45
C ASP A 43 1.65 18.76 8.79
N ALA A 44 0.75 18.99 9.75
CA ALA A 44 -0.34 18.09 10.09
C ALA A 44 -1.24 17.82 8.87
N ALA A 45 -1.58 18.85 8.09
CA ALA A 45 -2.36 18.67 6.86
C ALA A 45 -1.61 17.82 5.81
N SER A 46 -0.28 17.97 5.72
CA SER A 46 0.56 17.19 4.79
C SER A 46 0.67 15.73 5.23
N LEU A 47 0.78 15.49 6.54
CA LEU A 47 0.75 14.15 7.14
C LEU A 47 -0.62 13.48 7.00
N GLN A 48 -1.72 14.22 7.18
CA GLN A 48 -3.06 13.70 6.96
C GLN A 48 -3.26 13.27 5.50
N ALA A 49 -2.82 14.09 4.55
CA ALA A 49 -2.88 13.72 3.13
C ALA A 49 -2.02 12.48 2.82
N LEU A 50 -0.88 12.30 3.51
CA LEU A 50 -0.07 11.10 3.41
C LEU A 50 -0.80 9.86 3.97
N VAL A 51 -1.44 9.99 5.14
CA VAL A 51 -2.29 8.94 5.74
C VAL A 51 -3.39 8.51 4.79
N ASP A 52 -4.11 9.48 4.22
CA ASP A 52 -5.22 9.21 3.30
C ASP A 52 -4.73 8.48 2.05
N LEU A 53 -3.57 8.88 1.51
CA LEU A 53 -2.95 8.21 0.38
C LEU A 53 -2.48 6.78 0.72
N MET A 54 -1.91 6.56 1.90
CA MET A 54 -1.49 5.22 2.36
C MET A 54 -2.68 4.29 2.54
N ARG A 55 -3.73 4.73 3.23
CA ARG A 55 -4.99 3.98 3.37
C ARG A 55 -5.61 3.71 2.01
N TRP A 56 -5.57 4.69 1.11
CA TRP A 56 -6.00 4.49 -0.26
C TRP A 56 -5.16 3.37 -0.91
N GLN A 57 -3.83 3.44 -0.93
CA GLN A 57 -3.05 2.38 -1.56
C GLN A 57 -3.24 0.99 -0.93
N GLY A 58 -3.27 0.89 0.41
CA GLY A 58 -3.47 -0.38 1.11
C GLY A 58 -4.79 -1.07 0.72
N GLU A 59 -5.89 -0.32 0.69
CA GLU A 59 -7.18 -0.87 0.20
C GLU A 59 -7.11 -1.28 -1.27
N GLY A 60 -6.36 -0.54 -2.09
CA GLY A 60 -6.12 -0.90 -3.50
C GLY A 60 -5.40 -2.24 -3.64
N TYR A 61 -4.39 -2.50 -2.81
CA TYR A 61 -3.65 -3.75 -2.80
C TYR A 61 -4.50 -4.94 -2.35
N ARG A 62 -5.36 -4.77 -1.33
CA ARG A 62 -6.30 -5.83 -0.91
C ARG A 62 -7.26 -6.21 -2.03
N ARG A 63 -7.90 -5.22 -2.66
CA ARG A 63 -8.80 -5.45 -3.80
C ARG A 63 -8.07 -6.13 -4.95
N TYR A 64 -6.83 -5.74 -5.20
CA TYR A 64 -6.05 -6.33 -6.29
C TYR A 64 -5.63 -7.77 -5.98
N ALA A 65 -5.28 -8.09 -4.73
CA ALA A 65 -5.04 -9.47 -4.30
C ALA A 65 -6.27 -10.36 -4.49
N VAL A 66 -7.47 -9.86 -4.14
CA VAL A 66 -8.73 -10.59 -4.37
C VAL A 66 -8.98 -10.83 -5.86
N LYS A 67 -8.78 -9.80 -6.71
CA LYS A 67 -8.92 -9.94 -8.17
C LYS A 67 -7.95 -10.95 -8.74
N MET A 68 -6.68 -10.92 -8.33
CA MET A 68 -5.69 -11.89 -8.79
C MET A 68 -6.13 -13.31 -8.48
N ARG A 69 -6.55 -13.59 -7.23
CA ARG A 69 -7.03 -14.94 -6.85
C ARG A 69 -8.23 -15.37 -7.68
N ALA A 70 -9.20 -14.48 -7.86
CA ALA A 70 -10.36 -14.73 -8.68
C ALA A 70 -9.99 -15.05 -10.14
N ASP A 71 -9.08 -14.27 -10.73
CA ASP A 71 -8.59 -14.52 -12.10
C ASP A 71 -7.88 -15.88 -12.19
N ASP A 72 -7.04 -16.21 -11.21
CA ASP A 72 -6.31 -17.48 -11.15
C ASP A 72 -7.27 -18.68 -11.00
N GLU A 73 -8.29 -18.58 -10.13
CA GLU A 73 -9.36 -19.59 -9.98
C GLU A 73 -10.17 -19.79 -11.26
N MET A 74 -10.52 -18.69 -11.96
CA MET A 74 -11.26 -18.75 -13.22
C MET A 74 -10.45 -19.43 -14.33
N VAL A 75 -9.14 -19.16 -14.40
CA VAL A 75 -8.25 -19.79 -15.39
C VAL A 75 -8.12 -21.29 -15.12
N ASP A 76 -7.92 -21.70 -13.87
CA ASP A 76 -7.82 -23.11 -13.49
C ASP A 76 -9.13 -23.87 -13.79
N ALA A 77 -10.28 -23.28 -13.45
CA ALA A 77 -11.60 -23.85 -13.74
C ALA A 77 -11.84 -24.02 -15.25
N TYR A 78 -11.47 -23.01 -16.05
CA TYR A 78 -11.60 -23.08 -17.51
C TYR A 78 -10.85 -24.28 -18.09
N PHE A 79 -9.61 -24.52 -17.64
CA PHE A 79 -8.82 -25.68 -18.09
C PHE A 79 -9.32 -27.01 -17.54
N ALA A 80 -10.08 -27.01 -16.45
CA ALA A 80 -10.81 -28.17 -15.95
C ALA A 80 -12.16 -28.43 -16.67
N GLY A 81 -12.58 -27.53 -17.58
CA GLY A 81 -13.88 -27.61 -18.26
C GLY A 81 -15.05 -27.13 -17.40
N GLU A 82 -14.78 -26.41 -16.32
CA GLU A 82 -15.76 -25.83 -15.41
C GLU A 82 -15.94 -24.33 -15.70
N VAL A 83 -17.15 -23.81 -15.47
CA VAL A 83 -17.42 -22.38 -15.52
C VAL A 83 -17.62 -21.89 -14.09
N VAL A 84 -16.59 -21.26 -13.54
CA VAL A 84 -16.61 -20.66 -12.20
C VAL A 84 -16.62 -19.15 -12.34
N ALA A 85 -17.54 -18.49 -11.63
CA ALA A 85 -17.56 -17.04 -11.46
C ALA A 85 -17.31 -16.71 -9.99
N PRO A 86 -16.45 -15.71 -9.68
CA PRO A 86 -16.24 -15.26 -8.31
C PRO A 86 -17.57 -14.78 -7.71
N ASN A 87 -18.07 -15.47 -6.67
CA ASN A 87 -19.37 -15.20 -6.07
C ASN A 87 -19.28 -14.76 -4.59
N THR A 88 -18.07 -14.42 -4.14
CA THR A 88 -17.85 -13.94 -2.78
C THR A 88 -18.12 -12.44 -2.67
N ALA A 89 -18.54 -11.99 -1.48
CA ALA A 89 -18.73 -10.56 -1.20
C ALA A 89 -17.45 -9.75 -1.47
N ALA A 90 -16.29 -10.28 -1.09
CA ALA A 90 -14.99 -9.65 -1.33
C ALA A 90 -14.69 -9.46 -2.83
N ALA A 91 -15.01 -10.45 -3.67
CA ALA A 91 -14.83 -10.33 -5.12
C ALA A 91 -15.76 -9.27 -5.73
N PHE A 92 -17.01 -9.22 -5.27
CA PHE A 92 -17.95 -8.17 -5.65
C PHE A 92 -17.43 -6.79 -5.25
N GLU A 93 -17.04 -6.59 -3.99
CA GLU A 93 -16.51 -5.31 -3.48
C GLU A 93 -15.24 -4.87 -4.22
N ALA A 94 -14.34 -5.80 -4.53
CA ALA A 94 -13.14 -5.52 -5.31
C ALA A 94 -13.48 -5.05 -6.74
N SER A 95 -14.56 -5.55 -7.32
CA SER A 95 -15.01 -5.17 -8.68
C SER A 95 -15.59 -3.75 -8.76
N ILE A 96 -16.07 -3.20 -7.63
CA ILE A 96 -16.67 -1.85 -7.59
C ILE A 96 -15.62 -0.78 -7.91
N THR A 97 -16.00 0.17 -8.77
CA THR A 97 -15.19 1.34 -9.10
C THR A 97 -14.81 2.10 -7.83
N ARG A 98 -13.53 2.39 -7.72
CA ARG A 98 -12.95 3.04 -6.56
C ARG A 98 -13.08 4.57 -6.66
N PRO A 99 -13.22 5.30 -5.54
CA PRO A 99 -12.95 6.73 -5.50
C PRO A 99 -11.56 7.07 -6.07
N GLU A 100 -11.45 8.24 -6.68
CA GLU A 100 -10.20 8.77 -7.22
C GLU A 100 -9.10 8.81 -6.13
N HIS A 101 -7.85 8.69 -6.56
CA HIS A 101 -6.74 8.71 -5.62
C HIS A 101 -6.60 10.10 -4.98
N PRO A 102 -6.29 10.19 -3.67
CA PRO A 102 -5.80 11.43 -3.09
C PRO A 102 -4.57 11.94 -3.86
N PRO A 103 -4.36 13.26 -3.92
CA PRO A 103 -3.14 13.80 -4.50
C PRO A 103 -1.93 13.39 -3.66
N PHE A 104 -0.76 13.30 -4.30
CA PHE A 104 0.49 13.10 -3.57
C PHE A 104 0.78 14.35 -2.72
N PRO A 105 1.02 14.23 -1.40
CA PRO A 105 1.14 15.38 -0.52
C PRO A 105 2.38 16.21 -0.86
N GLN A 106 2.25 17.53 -0.73
CA GLN A 106 3.40 18.41 -0.76
C GLN A 106 4.34 18.05 0.40
N ARG A 107 5.64 18.13 0.16
CA ARG A 107 6.64 17.79 1.18
C ARG A 107 6.65 18.86 2.26
N SER A 108 6.61 18.43 3.52
CA SER A 108 6.80 19.33 4.66
C SER A 108 8.24 19.86 4.69
N LYS A 109 8.39 21.12 5.08
CA LYS A 109 9.68 21.77 5.30
C LYS A 109 10.13 21.81 6.76
N ALA A 110 9.19 21.59 7.70
CA ALA A 110 9.42 21.84 9.12
C ALA A 110 9.19 20.61 10.02
N ILE A 111 8.70 19.49 9.48
CA ILE A 111 8.63 18.23 10.23
C ILE A 111 10.02 17.76 10.63
N ASP A 112 10.16 17.32 11.89
CA ASP A 112 11.30 16.53 12.32
C ASP A 112 11.26 15.17 11.62
N TYR A 113 12.14 14.97 10.65
CA TYR A 113 12.24 13.72 9.91
C TYR A 113 12.68 12.53 10.78
N GLN A 114 13.20 12.75 12.00
CA GLN A 114 13.41 11.63 12.94
C GLN A 114 12.10 11.00 13.40
N LEU A 115 11.03 11.80 13.54
CA LEU A 115 9.69 11.32 13.88
C LEU A 115 9.16 10.32 12.83
N LEU A 116 9.53 10.50 11.56
CA LEU A 116 9.09 9.64 10.46
C LEU A 116 9.87 8.32 10.33
N ARG A 117 10.81 8.04 11.24
CA ARG A 117 11.61 6.79 11.18
C ARG A 117 10.75 5.52 11.19
N PRO A 118 9.79 5.33 12.12
CA PRO A 118 8.99 4.10 12.15
C PRO A 118 8.18 3.90 10.85
N VAL A 119 7.72 4.99 10.25
CA VAL A 119 6.99 4.99 8.99
C VAL A 119 7.90 4.59 7.82
N ARG A 120 9.15 5.10 7.79
CA ARG A 120 10.13 4.69 6.79
C ARG A 120 10.43 3.20 6.83
N ASP A 121 10.63 2.65 8.03
CA ASP A 121 10.98 1.24 8.19
C ASP A 121 9.85 0.33 7.64
N LEU A 122 8.59 0.68 7.90
CA LEU A 122 7.42 -0.04 7.35
C LEU A 122 7.31 0.08 5.83
N LEU A 123 7.60 1.26 5.26
CA LEU A 123 7.56 1.49 3.81
C LEU A 123 8.71 0.80 3.08
N GLU A 124 9.89 0.71 3.72
CA GLU A 124 11.03 -0.04 3.22
C GLU A 124 10.72 -1.55 3.20
N GLU A 125 10.10 -2.06 4.26
CA GLU A 125 9.63 -3.45 4.31
C GLU A 125 8.59 -3.70 3.21
N ALA A 126 7.61 -2.80 3.05
CA ALA A 126 6.60 -2.93 2.01
C ALA A 126 7.24 -2.91 0.61
N HIS A 127 8.17 -2.00 0.36
CA HIS A 127 8.95 -1.96 -0.89
C HIS A 127 9.68 -3.28 -1.14
N THR A 128 10.33 -3.83 -0.11
CA THR A 128 11.06 -5.10 -0.20
C THR A 128 10.12 -6.24 -0.56
N VAL A 129 8.99 -6.38 0.15
CA VAL A 129 7.98 -7.41 -0.10
C VAL A 129 7.45 -7.34 -1.53
N LEU A 130 7.12 -6.12 -1.99
CA LEU A 130 6.57 -5.89 -3.33
C LEU A 130 7.60 -6.11 -4.44
N SER A 131 8.87 -5.79 -4.20
CA SER A 131 9.96 -5.97 -5.18
C SER A 131 10.26 -7.44 -5.49
N HIS A 132 9.89 -8.36 -4.60
CA HIS A 132 9.99 -9.80 -4.83
C HIS A 132 8.78 -10.39 -5.57
N GLY A 133 7.82 -9.56 -5.98
CA GLY A 133 6.68 -9.98 -6.79
C GLY A 133 7.07 -10.29 -8.24
N SER A 134 6.33 -11.18 -8.89
CA SER A 134 6.66 -11.64 -10.25
C SER A 134 5.90 -10.91 -11.35
N ARG A 135 4.72 -10.36 -11.06
CA ARG A 135 3.88 -9.65 -12.04
C ARG A 135 4.31 -8.19 -12.24
N PRO A 136 4.11 -7.58 -13.44
CA PRO A 136 4.44 -6.18 -13.70
C PRO A 136 3.81 -5.18 -12.72
N ALA A 137 2.58 -5.48 -12.27
CA ALA A 137 1.88 -4.67 -11.27
C ALA A 137 2.65 -4.56 -9.93
N MET A 138 3.41 -5.59 -9.57
CA MET A 138 4.23 -5.59 -8.35
C MET A 138 5.38 -4.58 -8.45
N ALA A 139 5.97 -4.43 -9.64
CA ALA A 139 7.00 -3.41 -9.87
C ALA A 139 6.44 -1.98 -9.75
N TYR A 140 5.20 -1.75 -10.18
CA TYR A 140 4.54 -0.45 -9.96
C TYR A 140 4.24 -0.20 -8.48
N ALA A 141 3.75 -1.21 -7.77
CA ALA A 141 3.52 -1.13 -6.33
C ALA A 141 4.82 -0.85 -5.56
N ALA A 142 5.92 -1.54 -5.91
CA ALA A 142 7.23 -1.31 -5.32
C ALA A 142 7.74 0.13 -5.54
N LYS A 143 7.52 0.70 -6.73
CA LYS A 143 7.84 2.12 -7.03
C LYS A 143 7.01 3.09 -6.19
N GLN A 144 5.74 2.78 -5.96
CA GLN A 144 4.86 3.60 -5.12
C GLN A 144 5.32 3.58 -3.66
N ALA A 145 5.68 2.41 -3.12
CA ALA A 145 6.26 2.29 -1.79
C ALA A 145 7.57 3.07 -1.67
N ALA A 146 8.45 3.00 -2.68
CA ALA A 146 9.68 3.77 -2.72
C ALA A 146 9.45 5.29 -2.77
N ALA A 147 8.39 5.75 -3.45
CA ALA A 147 8.03 7.16 -3.49
C ALA A 147 7.56 7.68 -2.12
N LEU A 148 6.74 6.90 -1.41
CA LEU A 148 6.32 7.22 -0.04
C LEU A 148 7.50 7.18 0.93
N TYR A 149 8.36 6.16 0.82
CA TYR A 149 9.59 6.04 1.60
C TYR A 149 10.48 7.28 1.41
N SER A 150 10.68 7.70 0.16
CA SER A 150 11.44 8.90 -0.17
C SER A 150 10.81 10.16 0.43
N TRP A 151 9.48 10.31 0.38
CA TRP A 151 8.79 11.45 0.98
C TRP A 151 9.14 11.61 2.46
N CYS A 152 9.24 10.49 3.19
CA CYS A 152 9.59 10.45 4.60
C CYS A 152 11.08 10.72 4.91
N HIS A 153 11.92 11.01 3.92
CA HIS A 153 13.31 11.44 4.11
C HIS A 153 13.48 12.96 3.97
N PRO A 154 14.47 13.55 4.67
CA PRO A 154 14.79 14.96 4.49
C PRO A 154 15.15 15.24 3.02
N PRO A 155 14.79 16.41 2.48
CA PRO A 155 15.22 16.79 1.14
C PRO A 155 16.75 16.81 1.11
N LEU A 156 17.34 16.22 0.07
CA LEU A 156 18.77 16.34 -0.17
C LEU A 156 19.10 17.84 -0.28
N SER A 157 20.00 18.33 0.56
CA SER A 157 20.52 19.68 0.46
C SER A 157 21.23 19.80 -0.89
N VAL A 158 20.66 20.61 -1.79
CA VAL A 158 21.30 20.99 -3.07
C VAL A 158 22.20 22.18 -2.82
#